data_AF-A0AAV0VST7-F1
#
_entry.id   AF-A0AAV0VST7-F1
#
_cell.length_a   1.000
_cell.length_b   1.000
_cell.length_c   1.000
_cell.angle_alpha   90.00
_cell.angle_beta   90.00
_cell.angle_gamma   90.00
#
_symmetry.space_group_name_H-M   'P 1'
#
loop_
_entity.id
_entity.type
_entity.pdbx_description
1 polymer ?
#
loop_
_entity_poly.entity_id
_entity_poly.type
_entity_poly.pdbx_seq_one_letter_code
_entity_poly.pdbx_strand_id
1 'polypeptide(L)'
;MVYDFMHDIPEGVARHDISIIVHNFIIKKYFTFDQLNSRIILYQYGITENKNCPPKLNQSHLNNGSIIMSATEMLCLVRHFGLIVGELIPKSSKNWKLYILLRKIVDLCCARSIQPECSKLLDSLVTEHNRLYMELSNKTLKPKFYLLTHYGRLLLKNGPIRLTSPIRFEAKHKVLKSIANSVPCRINLGHTLAFKLQLQTVSRLLSKSDLDQDLQLGMGTNTIPTTDLPYSFMSKLPNEFLSSVFNQGRHFNFFFVGAKMFAGHSNCYQAT
;
A
#
# COMPACT_ATOMS: atom_id res chain seq x y z
N MET A 1 18.09 11.37 5.14
CA MET A 1 17.71 9.98 5.43
C MET A 1 16.23 9.86 5.15
N VAL A 2 15.83 9.04 4.18
CA VAL A 2 14.42 8.88 3.80
C VAL A 2 13.85 7.76 4.65
N TYR A 3 12.84 8.07 5.47
CA TYR A 3 12.12 7.09 6.27
C TYR A 3 10.92 6.61 5.47
N ASP A 4 10.72 5.30 5.43
CA ASP A 4 9.64 4.69 4.65
C ASP A 4 8.79 3.82 5.56
N PHE A 5 7.60 4.33 5.86
CA PHE A 5 6.59 3.63 6.65
C PHE A 5 6.40 2.16 6.24
N MET A 6 6.29 1.88 4.92
CA MET A 6 6.02 0.53 4.44
C MET A 6 7.21 -0.39 4.66
N HIS A 7 8.41 0.11 4.40
CA HIS A 7 9.63 -0.68 4.51
C HIS A 7 10.05 -0.89 5.95
N ASP A 8 9.86 0.12 6.80
CA ASP A 8 10.30 0.12 8.19
C ASP A 8 9.35 -0.68 9.07
N ILE A 9 8.03 -0.48 8.93
CA ILE A 9 7.03 -1.11 9.81
C ILE A 9 6.50 -2.42 9.21
N PRO A 10 5.61 -2.44 8.18
CA PRO A 10 5.10 -3.69 7.60
C PRO A 10 6.19 -4.64 7.11
N GLU A 11 7.19 -4.15 6.38
CA GLU A 11 8.26 -4.99 5.83
C GLU A 11 9.47 -5.16 6.74
N GLY A 12 9.39 -4.60 7.94
CA GLY A 12 10.48 -4.58 8.90
C GLY A 12 10.03 -5.10 10.25
N VAL A 13 9.71 -4.15 11.13
CA VAL A 13 9.36 -4.39 12.53
C VAL A 13 8.24 -5.43 12.65
N ALA A 14 7.13 -5.25 11.93
CA ALA A 14 5.96 -6.13 12.01
C ALA A 14 6.26 -7.58 11.59
N ARG A 15 7.15 -7.79 10.61
CA ARG A 15 7.54 -9.16 10.17
C ARG A 15 8.16 -9.98 11.30
N HIS A 16 8.96 -9.32 12.12
CA HIS A 16 9.64 -9.95 13.24
C HIS A 16 8.76 -10.05 14.47
N ASP A 17 7.97 -9.01 14.75
CA ASP A 17 7.03 -9.01 15.88
C ASP A 17 5.98 -10.09 15.74
N ILE A 18 5.26 -10.15 14.61
CA ILE A 18 4.22 -11.16 14.42
C ILE A 18 4.84 -12.56 14.43
N SER A 19 6.05 -12.73 13.90
CA SER A 19 6.75 -14.02 13.97
C SER A 19 7.00 -14.47 15.41
N ILE A 20 7.55 -13.62 16.27
CA ILE A 20 7.82 -14.00 17.66
C ILE A 20 6.53 -14.16 18.48
N ILE A 21 5.52 -13.32 18.22
CA ILE A 21 4.22 -13.39 18.88
C ILE A 21 3.56 -14.74 18.57
N VAL A 22 3.45 -15.10 17.29
CA VAL A 22 2.84 -16.36 16.85
C VAL A 22 3.63 -17.56 17.37
N HIS A 23 4.96 -17.53 17.27
CA HIS A 23 5.81 -18.61 17.76
C HIS A 23 5.60 -18.88 19.25
N ASN A 24 5.57 -17.83 20.08
CA ASN A 24 5.38 -17.99 21.51
C ASN A 24 3.96 -18.41 21.88
N PHE A 25 2.94 -18.02 21.11
CA PHE A 25 1.57 -18.50 21.34
C PHE A 25 1.40 -19.99 21.01
N ILE A 26 2.09 -20.47 19.98
CA ILE A 26 2.12 -21.90 19.64
C ILE A 26 2.84 -22.70 20.72
N ILE A 27 4.00 -22.23 21.21
CA ILE A 27 4.72 -22.88 22.32
C ILE A 27 3.86 -22.95 23.59
N LYS A 28 3.14 -21.86 23.90
CA LYS A 28 2.21 -21.78 25.04
C LYS A 28 0.90 -22.54 24.81
N LYS A 29 0.73 -23.17 23.65
CA LYS A 29 -0.43 -23.98 23.25
C LYS A 29 -1.77 -23.21 23.29
N TYR A 30 -1.76 -21.91 22.98
CA TYR A 30 -2.99 -21.15 22.84
C TYR A 30 -3.75 -21.50 21.56
N PHE A 31 -3.02 -21.84 20.50
CA PHE A 31 -3.55 -22.38 19.25
C PHE A 31 -2.45 -23.13 18.49
N THR A 32 -2.85 -23.94 17.52
CA THR A 32 -1.91 -24.59 16.59
C THR A 32 -1.66 -23.73 15.34
N PHE A 33 -0.56 -23.99 14.64
CA PHE A 33 -0.25 -23.28 13.39
C PHE A 33 -1.36 -23.43 12.34
N ASP A 34 -1.91 -24.65 12.20
CA ASP A 34 -3.00 -24.93 11.26
C ASP A 34 -4.31 -24.23 11.65
N GLN A 35 -4.61 -24.14 12.94
CA GLN A 35 -5.76 -23.35 13.43
C GLN A 35 -5.61 -21.87 13.08
N LEU A 36 -4.42 -21.29 13.26
CA LEU A 36 -4.15 -19.90 12.89
C LEU A 36 -4.35 -19.68 11.39
N ASN A 37 -3.74 -20.53 10.55
CA ASN A 37 -3.88 -20.43 9.10
C ASN A 37 -5.33 -20.60 8.64
N SER A 38 -6.07 -21.54 9.22
CA SER A 38 -7.49 -21.73 8.92
C SER A 38 -8.30 -20.49 9.25
N ARG A 39 -8.06 -19.89 10.43
CA ARG A 39 -8.73 -18.66 10.85
C ARG A 39 -8.37 -17.47 9.96
N ILE A 40 -7.10 -17.32 9.55
CA ILE A 40 -6.69 -16.24 8.63
C ILE A 40 -7.43 -16.32 7.29
N ILE A 41 -7.60 -17.51 6.72
CA ILE A 41 -8.26 -17.68 5.42
C ILE A 41 -9.77 -17.49 5.50
N LEU A 42 -10.39 -18.03 6.56
CA LEU A 42 -11.84 -18.02 6.74
C LEU A 42 -12.37 -16.68 7.27
N TYR A 43 -11.49 -15.82 7.76
CA TYR A 43 -11.86 -14.51 8.30
C TYR A 43 -12.42 -13.59 7.19
N GLN A 44 -13.54 -12.92 7.48
CA GLN A 44 -14.16 -11.97 6.57
C GLN A 44 -13.57 -10.57 6.76
N TYR A 45 -12.59 -10.20 5.92
CA TYR A 45 -11.88 -8.90 5.98
C TYR A 45 -12.70 -7.68 5.48
N GLY A 46 -13.95 -7.89 5.07
CA GLY A 46 -14.81 -6.82 4.54
C GLY A 46 -14.39 -6.32 3.15
N ILE A 47 -15.20 -5.42 2.58
CA ILE A 47 -15.09 -4.98 1.17
C ILE A 47 -13.77 -4.23 0.92
N THR A 48 -13.30 -3.46 1.89
CA THR A 48 -12.12 -2.59 1.75
C THR A 48 -10.81 -3.37 1.68
N GLU A 49 -10.68 -4.45 2.45
CA GLU A 49 -9.41 -5.19 2.58
C GLU A 49 -9.43 -6.53 1.82
N ASN A 50 -10.53 -6.89 1.15
CA ASN A 50 -10.67 -8.14 0.38
C ASN A 50 -9.54 -8.35 -0.67
N LYS A 51 -9.00 -7.26 -1.22
CA LYS A 51 -7.88 -7.33 -2.19
C LYS A 51 -6.50 -7.50 -1.54
N ASN A 52 -6.38 -7.26 -0.22
CA ASN A 52 -5.13 -7.30 0.53
C ASN A 52 -5.15 -8.38 1.63
N CYS A 53 -5.99 -9.41 1.46
CA CYS A 53 -6.12 -10.51 2.42
C CYS A 53 -4.76 -11.18 2.66
N PRO A 54 -4.35 -11.39 3.92
CA PRO A 54 -3.11 -12.06 4.22
C PRO A 54 -3.10 -13.49 3.66
N PRO A 55 -2.00 -13.92 3.02
CA PRO A 55 -1.89 -15.31 2.56
C PRO A 55 -1.71 -16.26 3.75
N LYS A 56 -1.82 -17.56 3.47
CA LYS A 56 -1.39 -18.61 4.41
C LYS A 56 0.03 -18.33 4.89
N LEU A 57 0.22 -18.33 6.20
CA LEU A 57 1.54 -18.22 6.79
C LEU A 57 2.35 -19.47 6.46
N ASN A 58 3.61 -19.28 6.10
CA ASN A 58 4.55 -20.36 5.83
C ASN A 58 5.27 -20.77 7.12
N GLN A 59 5.30 -22.06 7.41
CA GLN A 59 6.01 -22.59 8.59
C GLN A 59 7.51 -22.28 8.53
N SER A 60 8.12 -22.26 7.34
CA SER A 60 9.54 -21.92 7.17
C SER A 60 9.84 -20.49 7.62
N HIS A 61 8.92 -19.55 7.39
CA HIS A 61 9.04 -18.17 7.83
C HIS A 61 9.04 -18.05 9.36
N LEU A 62 8.23 -18.86 10.03
CA LEU A 62 8.17 -18.90 11.48
C LEU A 62 9.48 -19.44 12.07
N ASN A 63 10.01 -20.52 11.48
CA ASN A 63 11.29 -21.11 11.87
C ASN A 63 12.45 -20.12 11.67
N ASN A 64 12.39 -19.30 10.61
CA ASN A 64 13.38 -18.26 10.31
C ASN A 64 13.21 -16.99 11.16
N GLY A 65 12.16 -16.88 11.98
CA GLY A 65 11.90 -15.72 12.83
C GLY A 65 11.45 -14.45 12.07
N SER A 66 10.86 -14.61 10.88
CA SER A 66 10.40 -13.50 10.06
C SER A 66 9.28 -13.90 9.11
N ILE A 67 8.09 -13.32 9.28
CA ILE A 67 6.97 -13.54 8.38
C ILE A 67 7.08 -12.63 7.16
N ILE A 68 7.27 -13.23 5.98
CA ILE A 68 7.40 -12.50 4.71
C ILE A 68 6.06 -12.52 3.98
N MET A 69 5.54 -11.32 3.72
CA MET A 69 4.40 -11.02 2.83
C MET A 69 4.52 -9.56 2.38
N SER A 70 3.65 -9.12 1.47
CA SER A 70 3.62 -7.70 1.05
C SER A 70 3.26 -6.79 2.22
N ALA A 71 3.70 -5.53 2.16
CA ALA A 71 3.38 -4.55 3.18
C ALA A 71 1.87 -4.36 3.44
N THR A 72 1.05 -4.40 2.39
CA THR A 72 -0.42 -4.26 2.51
C THR A 72 -1.06 -5.49 3.17
N GLU A 73 -0.61 -6.70 2.83
CA GLU A 73 -1.05 -7.93 3.49
C GLU A 73 -0.65 -7.94 4.97
N MET A 74 0.58 -7.52 5.30
CA MET A 74 1.03 -7.44 6.69
C MET A 74 0.24 -6.41 7.49
N LEU A 75 -0.06 -5.23 6.92
CA LEU A 75 -0.94 -4.25 7.56
C LEU A 75 -2.33 -4.81 7.81
N CYS A 76 -2.89 -5.52 6.84
CA CYS A 76 -4.19 -6.17 6.98
C CYS A 76 -4.15 -7.20 8.13
N LEU A 77 -3.12 -8.04 8.17
CA LEU A 77 -2.92 -9.01 9.24
C LEU A 77 -2.82 -8.32 10.60
N VAL A 78 -1.92 -7.34 10.76
CA VAL A 78 -1.74 -6.63 12.05
C VAL A 78 -3.05 -5.98 12.52
N ARG A 79 -3.84 -5.41 11.60
CA ARG A 79 -5.14 -4.78 11.92
C ARG A 79 -6.16 -5.77 12.46
N HIS A 80 -6.25 -6.94 11.85
CA HIS A 80 -7.29 -7.92 12.13
C HIS A 80 -6.85 -9.05 13.06
N PHE A 81 -5.55 -9.20 13.33
CA PHE A 81 -5.01 -10.27 14.18
C PHE A 81 -5.69 -10.32 15.55
N GLY A 82 -5.99 -9.15 16.13
CA GLY A 82 -6.77 -8.99 17.34
C GLY A 82 -8.13 -9.67 17.31
N LEU A 83 -8.81 -9.60 16.16
CA LEU A 83 -10.14 -10.18 15.93
C LEU A 83 -10.06 -11.66 15.51
N ILE A 84 -8.92 -12.11 14.98
CA ILE A 84 -8.72 -13.48 14.49
C ILE A 84 -8.37 -14.44 15.64
N VAL A 85 -7.61 -14.00 16.63
CA VAL A 85 -7.11 -14.87 17.73
C VAL A 85 -7.26 -14.28 19.13
N GLY A 86 -7.83 -13.08 19.28
CA GLY A 86 -7.82 -12.36 20.55
C GLY A 86 -8.57 -13.07 21.69
N GLU A 87 -9.58 -13.87 21.37
CA GLU A 87 -10.34 -14.66 22.34
C GLU A 87 -9.57 -15.87 22.88
N LEU A 88 -8.52 -16.32 22.17
CA LEU A 88 -7.70 -17.47 22.56
C LEU A 88 -6.54 -17.08 23.49
N ILE A 89 -6.30 -15.78 23.68
CA ILE A 89 -5.07 -15.28 24.31
C ILE A 89 -5.39 -14.63 25.66
N PRO A 90 -4.71 -15.02 26.75
CA PRO A 90 -4.92 -14.41 28.05
C PRO A 90 -4.42 -12.96 28.08
N LYS A 91 -5.20 -12.08 28.71
CA LYS A 91 -4.90 -10.63 28.80
C LYS A 91 -3.58 -10.30 29.51
N SER A 92 -3.10 -11.18 30.39
CA SER A 92 -1.83 -11.03 31.12
C SER A 92 -0.58 -11.33 30.29
N SER A 93 -0.73 -11.80 29.05
CA SER A 93 0.38 -12.21 28.21
C SER A 93 1.23 -11.02 27.76
N LYS A 94 2.54 -11.04 28.11
CA LYS A 94 3.52 -10.07 27.61
C LYS A 94 3.61 -10.04 26.07
N ASN A 95 3.48 -11.20 25.41
CA ASN A 95 3.44 -11.30 23.94
C ASN A 95 2.22 -10.57 23.36
N TRP A 96 1.08 -10.61 24.05
CA TRP A 96 -0.11 -9.86 23.64
C TRP A 96 0.08 -8.36 23.83
N LYS A 97 0.75 -7.95 24.91
CA LYS A 97 1.13 -6.55 25.11
C LYS A 97 2.03 -6.03 23.98
N LEU A 98 2.99 -6.83 23.50
CA LEU A 98 3.81 -6.48 22.34
C LEU A 98 2.95 -6.26 21.08
N TYR A 99 2.00 -7.15 20.80
CA TYR A 99 1.05 -6.98 19.69
C TYR A 99 0.26 -5.67 19.81
N ILE A 100 -0.27 -5.35 20.99
CA ILE A 100 -1.02 -4.11 21.23
C ILE A 100 -0.16 -2.88 20.97
N LEU A 101 1.11 -2.89 21.41
CA LEU A 101 2.03 -1.77 21.18
C LEU A 101 2.31 -1.59 19.67
N LEU A 102 2.61 -2.67 18.95
CA LEU A 102 2.76 -2.64 17.50
C LEU A 102 1.49 -2.09 16.82
N ARG A 103 0.31 -2.55 17.23
CA ARG A 103 -0.97 -2.11 16.68
C ARG A 103 -1.16 -0.60 16.85
N LYS A 104 -0.89 -0.07 18.05
CA LYS A 104 -0.97 1.37 18.36
C LYS A 104 -0.01 2.20 17.51
N ILE A 105 1.23 1.71 17.33
CA ILE A 105 2.23 2.37 16.46
C ILE A 105 1.73 2.40 15.02
N VAL A 106 1.24 1.27 14.50
CA VAL A 106 0.69 1.18 13.14
C VAL A 106 -0.49 2.13 12.96
N ASP A 107 -1.39 2.22 13.94
CA ASP A 107 -2.56 3.10 13.89
C ASP A 107 -2.18 4.58 13.83
N LEU A 108 -1.24 5.01 14.68
CA LEU A 108 -0.70 6.37 14.61
C LEU A 108 -0.06 6.65 13.25
N CYS A 109 0.78 5.75 12.76
CA CYS A 109 1.46 5.98 11.47
C CYS A 109 0.48 5.96 10.27
N CYS A 110 -0.64 5.23 10.36
CA CYS A 110 -1.66 5.14 9.32
C CYS A 110 -2.71 6.27 9.36
N ALA A 111 -2.73 7.07 10.41
CA ALA A 111 -3.71 8.14 10.55
C ALA A 111 -3.50 9.22 9.47
N ARG A 112 -4.62 9.73 8.93
CA ARG A 112 -4.59 10.79 7.90
C ARG A 112 -4.42 12.19 8.49
N SER A 113 -4.85 12.37 9.73
CA SER A 113 -4.72 13.60 10.50
C SER A 113 -4.31 13.22 11.92
N ILE A 114 -3.32 13.92 12.47
CA ILE A 114 -2.76 13.66 13.78
C ILE A 114 -2.40 14.98 14.46
N GLN A 115 -2.61 15.03 15.77
CA GLN A 115 -2.18 16.14 16.62
C GLN A 115 -0.66 16.09 16.86
N PRO A 116 0.04 17.24 16.93
CA PRO A 116 1.48 17.29 17.19
C PRO A 116 1.92 16.57 18.47
N GLU A 117 1.08 16.54 19.50
CA GLU A 117 1.31 15.89 20.79
C GLU A 117 1.45 14.37 20.65
N CYS A 118 0.87 13.78 19.60
CA CYS A 118 1.02 12.36 19.30
C CYS A 118 2.47 11.97 18.98
N SER A 119 3.37 12.93 18.70
CA SER A 119 4.81 12.66 18.56
C SER A 119 5.41 12.08 19.83
N LYS A 120 5.12 12.67 20.99
CA LYS A 120 5.58 12.19 22.31
C LYS A 120 4.98 10.84 22.64
N LEU A 121 3.70 10.64 22.31
CA LEU A 121 3.02 9.36 22.46
C LEU A 121 3.68 8.28 21.60
N LEU A 122 4.00 8.59 20.34
CA LEU A 122 4.65 7.67 19.44
C LEU A 122 6.03 7.27 19.96
N ASP A 123 6.85 8.24 20.40
CA ASP A 123 8.17 7.97 20.97
C ASP A 123 8.06 7.07 22.22
N SER A 124 7.12 7.35 23.12
CA SER A 124 6.87 6.50 24.30
C SER A 124 6.46 5.08 23.93
N LEU A 125 5.56 4.93 22.95
CA LEU A 125 5.10 3.62 22.47
C LEU A 125 6.24 2.83 21.83
N VAL A 126 7.10 3.49 21.03
CA VAL A 126 8.25 2.87 20.38
C VAL A 126 9.30 2.44 21.40
N THR A 127 9.59 3.25 22.41
CA THR A 127 10.50 2.89 23.50
C THR A 127 9.99 1.68 24.27
N GLU A 128 8.71 1.68 24.66
CA GLU A 128 8.13 0.54 25.39
C GLU A 128 8.11 -0.72 24.52
N HIS A 129 7.75 -0.58 23.24
CA HIS A 129 7.73 -1.64 22.24
C HIS A 129 9.11 -2.29 22.10
N ASN A 130 10.14 -1.49 21.82
CA ASN A 130 11.50 -1.98 21.60
C ASN A 130 12.07 -2.66 22.86
N ARG A 131 11.78 -2.13 24.05
CA ARG A 131 12.16 -2.76 25.32
C ARG A 131 11.53 -4.14 25.46
N LEU A 132 10.22 -4.24 25.24
CA LEU A 132 9.48 -5.50 25.37
C LEU A 132 9.88 -6.52 24.29
N TYR A 133 10.18 -6.05 23.07
CA TYR A 133 10.70 -6.90 22.01
C TYR A 133 12.04 -7.52 22.39
N MET A 134 12.99 -6.74 22.92
CA MET A 134 14.28 -7.26 23.38
C MET A 134 14.11 -8.29 24.50
N GLU A 135 13.24 -8.00 25.47
CA GLU A 135 12.92 -8.90 26.58
C GLU A 135 12.34 -10.25 26.11
N LEU A 136 11.48 -10.24 25.08
CA LEU A 136 10.83 -11.45 24.57
C LEU A 136 11.70 -12.23 23.58
N SER A 137 12.50 -11.53 22.78
CA SER A 137 13.29 -12.12 21.68
C SER A 137 14.67 -12.59 22.11
N ASN A 138 15.22 -12.05 23.21
CA ASN A 138 16.63 -12.21 23.59
C ASN A 138 17.60 -11.90 22.44
N LYS A 139 17.21 -11.00 21.52
CA LYS A 139 17.98 -10.60 20.34
C LYS A 139 18.21 -9.10 20.34
N THR A 140 19.24 -8.68 19.63
CA THR A 140 19.52 -7.26 19.38
C THR A 140 18.52 -6.68 18.39
N LEU A 141 18.24 -5.38 18.54
CA LEU A 141 17.35 -4.66 17.64
C LEU A 141 17.96 -4.54 16.25
N LYS A 142 17.16 -4.83 15.23
CA LYS A 142 17.56 -4.61 13.84
C LYS A 142 17.51 -3.11 13.49
N PRO A 143 18.24 -2.65 12.46
CA PRO A 143 18.25 -1.24 12.06
C PRO A 143 16.85 -0.61 11.87
N LYS A 144 15.87 -1.38 11.39
CA LYS A 144 14.48 -0.91 11.21
C LYS A 144 13.78 -0.54 12.52
N PHE A 145 14.10 -1.19 13.63
CA PHE A 145 13.58 -0.84 14.96
C PHE A 145 14.18 0.48 15.45
N TYR A 146 15.45 0.75 15.10
CA TYR A 146 16.10 2.02 15.40
C TYR A 146 15.51 3.16 14.57
N LEU A 147 15.26 2.94 13.27
CA LEU A 147 14.60 3.92 12.39
C LEU A 147 13.27 4.41 12.97
N LEU A 148 12.51 3.51 13.61
CA LEU A 148 11.25 3.81 14.27
C LEU A 148 11.37 4.85 15.41
N THR A 149 12.53 4.93 16.08
CA THR A 149 12.77 5.92 17.15
C THR A 149 12.81 7.37 16.65
N HIS A 150 12.93 7.56 15.34
CA HIS A 150 12.91 8.90 14.72
C HIS A 150 11.53 9.31 14.23
N TYR A 151 10.52 8.44 14.35
CA TYR A 151 9.20 8.69 13.80
C TYR A 151 8.46 9.83 14.52
N GLY A 152 8.66 10.04 15.83
CA GLY A 152 8.09 11.21 16.52
C GLY A 152 8.60 12.53 15.95
N ARG A 153 9.92 12.63 15.70
CA ARG A 153 10.52 13.80 15.03
C ARG A 153 10.03 13.97 13.60
N LEU A 154 9.89 12.86 12.87
CA LEU A 154 9.39 12.86 11.50
C LEU A 154 7.95 13.41 11.43
N LEU A 155 7.11 13.00 12.38
CA LEU A 155 5.73 13.44 12.48
C LEU A 155 5.63 14.95 12.72
N LEU A 156 6.47 15.51 13.60
CA LEU A 156 6.50 16.96 13.86
C LEU A 156 6.96 17.77 12.64
N LYS A 157 7.93 17.25 11.88
CA LYS A 157 8.53 17.96 10.76
C LYS A 157 7.69 17.88 9.47
N ASN A 158 7.14 16.70 9.18
CA ASN A 158 6.49 16.41 7.90
C ASN A 158 4.97 16.25 8.01
N GLY A 159 4.42 16.22 9.23
CA GLY A 159 3.02 15.87 9.47
C GLY A 159 2.75 14.36 9.35
N PRO A 160 1.49 13.96 9.08
CA PRO A 160 1.07 12.56 9.07
C PRO A 160 1.90 11.65 8.15
N ILE A 161 2.48 10.60 8.74
CA ILE A 161 3.46 9.71 8.08
C ILE A 161 2.89 8.99 6.85
N ARG A 162 1.61 8.64 6.88
CA ARG A 162 0.92 8.00 5.75
C ARG A 162 1.00 8.82 4.46
N LEU A 163 1.00 10.15 4.56
CA LEU A 163 1.02 11.04 3.41
C LEU A 163 2.41 11.10 2.75
N THR A 164 3.46 10.77 3.50
CA THR A 164 4.84 10.68 3.00
C THR A 164 5.24 9.29 2.52
N SER A 165 4.31 8.32 2.53
CA SER A 165 4.59 6.94 2.14
C SER A 165 4.79 6.77 0.62
N PRO A 166 5.77 5.96 0.17
CA PRO A 166 6.00 5.71 -1.24
C PRO A 166 5.03 4.71 -1.88
N ILE A 167 3.99 4.25 -1.17
CA ILE A 167 3.02 3.26 -1.66
C ILE A 167 2.47 3.58 -3.05
N ARG A 168 2.19 4.87 -3.30
CA ARG A 168 1.62 5.33 -4.58
C ARG A 168 2.68 5.34 -5.69
N PHE A 169 3.93 5.66 -5.36
CA PHE A 169 5.03 5.57 -6.30
C PHE A 169 5.31 4.12 -6.70
N GLU A 170 5.31 3.18 -5.75
CA GLU A 170 5.46 1.75 -6.06
C GLU A 170 4.31 1.19 -6.88
N ALA A 171 3.08 1.60 -6.57
CA ALA A 171 1.91 1.23 -7.38
C ALA A 171 2.05 1.73 -8.82
N LYS A 172 2.52 2.97 -9.03
CA LYS A 172 2.78 3.51 -10.38
C LYS A 172 3.90 2.75 -11.10
N HIS A 173 4.93 2.29 -10.37
CA HIS A 173 6.01 1.47 -10.95
C HIS A 173 5.51 0.13 -11.52
N LYS A 174 4.42 -0.46 -11.00
CA LYS A 174 3.85 -1.68 -11.57
C LYS A 174 3.41 -1.49 -13.03
N VAL A 175 2.87 -0.32 -13.37
CA VAL A 175 2.48 0.04 -14.75
C VAL A 175 3.71 0.06 -15.66
N LEU A 176 4.80 0.68 -15.20
CA LEU A 176 6.07 0.73 -15.94
C LEU A 176 6.65 -0.68 -16.18
N LYS A 177 6.66 -1.54 -15.15
CA LYS A 177 7.15 -2.92 -15.26
C LYS A 177 6.33 -3.73 -16.25
N SER A 178 5.00 -3.58 -16.22
CA SER A 178 4.11 -4.25 -17.18
C SER A 178 4.44 -3.84 -18.62
N ILE A 179 4.57 -2.53 -18.89
CA ILE A 179 4.94 -2.04 -20.22
C ILE A 179 6.31 -2.58 -20.63
N ALA A 180 7.31 -2.53 -19.74
CA ALA A 180 8.66 -3.00 -20.04
C ALA A 180 8.66 -4.49 -20.44
N ASN A 181 7.91 -5.33 -19.73
CA ASN A 181 7.80 -6.75 -20.02
C ASN A 181 7.10 -7.02 -21.36
N SER A 182 6.11 -6.22 -21.75
CA SER A 182 5.36 -6.39 -23.00
C SER A 182 6.08 -5.86 -24.24
N VAL A 183 7.04 -4.94 -24.10
CA VAL A 183 7.82 -4.44 -25.24
C VAL A 183 8.87 -5.50 -25.61
N PRO A 184 9.02 -5.91 -26.88
CA PRO A 184 10.08 -6.83 -27.29
C PRO A 184 11.41 -6.11 -27.59
N CYS A 185 11.34 -4.88 -28.10
CA CYS A 185 12.54 -4.08 -28.41
C CYS A 185 13.12 -3.42 -27.15
N ARG A 186 14.40 -3.71 -26.85
CA ARG A 186 15.10 -3.17 -25.66
C ARG A 186 15.96 -1.94 -25.99
N ILE A 187 16.10 -1.58 -27.26
CA ILE A 187 16.83 -0.39 -27.69
C ILE A 187 16.09 0.84 -27.15
N ASN A 188 16.79 1.66 -26.36
CA ASN A 188 16.25 2.87 -25.73
C ASN A 188 14.95 2.63 -24.94
N LEU A 189 14.92 1.57 -24.13
CA LEU A 189 13.74 1.22 -23.31
C LEU A 189 13.24 2.40 -22.46
N GLY A 190 14.15 3.20 -21.88
CA GLY A 190 13.78 4.39 -21.09
C GLY A 190 12.95 5.40 -21.87
N HIS A 191 13.31 5.66 -23.14
CA HIS A 191 12.55 6.53 -24.02
C HIS A 191 11.15 5.96 -24.31
N THR A 192 11.08 4.67 -24.64
CA THR A 192 9.81 3.98 -24.89
C THR A 192 8.87 4.01 -23.68
N LEU A 193 9.41 3.80 -22.49
CA LEU A 193 8.65 3.86 -21.23
C LEU A 193 8.14 5.28 -20.94
N ALA A 194 9.02 6.28 -21.07
CA ALA A 194 8.66 7.68 -20.85
C ALA A 194 7.56 8.13 -21.84
N PHE A 195 7.72 7.82 -23.12
CA PHE A 195 6.76 8.17 -24.16
C PHE A 195 5.39 7.52 -23.92
N LYS A 196 5.35 6.22 -23.60
CA LYS A 196 4.09 5.53 -23.28
C LYS A 196 3.41 6.10 -22.03
N LEU A 197 4.17 6.45 -20.99
CA LEU A 197 3.63 7.11 -19.81
C LEU A 197 3.03 8.49 -20.15
N GLN A 198 3.70 9.27 -20.99
CA GLN A 198 3.21 10.57 -21.44
C GLN A 198 1.89 10.42 -22.20
N LEU A 199 1.79 9.46 -23.13
CA LEU A 199 0.55 9.17 -23.85
C LEU A 199 -0.60 8.74 -22.92
N GLN A 200 -0.32 7.90 -21.92
CA GLN A 200 -1.32 7.53 -20.92
C GLN A 200 -1.82 8.75 -20.12
N THR A 201 -0.92 9.66 -19.76
CA THR A 201 -1.28 10.91 -19.06
C THR A 201 -2.13 11.81 -19.94
N VAL A 202 -1.73 12.03 -21.20
CA VAL A 202 -2.49 12.81 -22.19
C VAL A 202 -3.90 12.26 -22.34
N SER A 203 -4.04 10.95 -22.56
CA SER A 203 -5.34 10.29 -22.74
C SER A 203 -6.26 10.49 -21.54
N ARG A 204 -5.74 10.38 -20.30
CA ARG A 204 -6.51 10.64 -19.08
C ARG A 204 -6.97 12.09 -18.96
N LEU A 205 -6.09 13.05 -19.29
CA LEU A 205 -6.43 14.47 -19.26
C LEU A 205 -7.51 14.82 -20.28
N LEU A 206 -7.40 14.31 -21.53
CA LEU A 206 -8.38 14.56 -22.59
C LEU A 206 -9.74 13.92 -22.30
N SER A 207 -9.75 12.71 -21.76
CA SER A 207 -11.00 11.99 -21.46
C SER A 207 -11.67 12.42 -20.15
N LYS A 208 -11.07 13.36 -19.38
CA LYS A 208 -11.54 13.81 -18.05
C LYS A 208 -11.87 12.66 -17.08
N SER A 209 -11.30 11.48 -17.30
CA SER A 209 -11.84 10.23 -16.77
C SER A 209 -11.49 9.90 -15.32
N ASP A 210 -10.61 10.68 -14.66
CA ASP A 210 -10.12 10.32 -13.31
C ASP A 210 -9.68 11.55 -12.47
N LEU A 211 -10.22 12.75 -12.73
CA LEU A 211 -9.96 13.94 -11.89
C LEU A 211 -11.11 14.23 -10.92
N ASP A 212 -11.83 13.20 -10.49
CA ASP A 212 -12.84 13.38 -9.44
C ASP A 212 -12.18 13.97 -8.19
N GLN A 213 -12.80 15.02 -7.65
CA GLN A 213 -12.37 15.69 -6.43
C GLN A 213 -12.65 14.80 -5.23
N ASP A 214 -11.82 13.76 -5.03
CA ASP A 214 -11.79 12.99 -3.78
C ASP A 214 -11.37 13.85 -2.56
N LEU A 215 -10.86 15.07 -2.81
CA LEU A 215 -10.63 16.09 -1.80
C LEU A 215 -11.85 17.01 -1.73
N GLN A 216 -12.63 16.88 -0.66
CA GLN A 216 -13.50 17.97 -0.19
C GLN A 216 -12.59 19.13 0.23
N LEU A 217 -12.33 20.04 -0.72
CA LEU A 217 -11.75 21.34 -0.40
C LEU A 217 -12.81 22.11 0.40
N GLY A 218 -12.40 22.83 1.45
CA GLY A 218 -13.31 23.68 2.24
C GLY A 218 -13.93 24.79 1.38
N MET A 219 -14.70 25.70 1.98
CA MET A 219 -15.30 26.85 1.29
C MET A 219 -14.23 27.86 0.81
N GLY A 220 -13.39 27.46 -0.14
CA GLY A 220 -12.62 28.33 -0.99
C GLY A 220 -13.45 28.60 -2.24
N THR A 221 -13.41 29.84 -2.73
CA THR A 221 -14.05 30.26 -3.97
C THR A 221 -13.89 29.21 -5.07
N ASN A 222 -15.00 28.73 -5.63
CA ASN A 222 -15.01 27.82 -6.77
C ASN A 222 -14.24 28.45 -7.92
N THR A 223 -12.95 28.16 -8.04
CA THR A 223 -12.23 28.39 -9.29
C THR A 223 -12.76 27.35 -10.25
N ILE A 224 -13.64 27.75 -11.17
CA ILE A 224 -14.02 26.95 -12.32
C ILE A 224 -12.68 26.61 -13.00
N PRO A 225 -12.22 25.34 -13.00
CA PRO A 225 -11.04 25.00 -13.75
C PRO A 225 -11.46 25.11 -15.22
N THR A 226 -11.06 26.18 -15.89
CA THR A 226 -11.05 26.20 -17.36
C THR A 226 -10.08 25.09 -17.76
N THR A 227 -10.64 23.91 -18.06
CA THR A 227 -9.95 22.71 -18.53
C THR A 227 -9.48 22.87 -19.98
N ASP A 228 -8.94 24.02 -20.32
CA ASP A 228 -8.40 24.25 -21.66
C ASP A 228 -6.92 23.90 -21.59
N LEU A 229 -6.57 22.75 -22.16
CA LEU A 229 -5.19 22.38 -22.37
C LEU A 229 -4.55 23.48 -23.24
N PRO A 230 -3.36 24.00 -22.87
CA PRO A 230 -2.73 25.08 -23.63
C PRO A 230 -2.61 24.72 -25.11
N TYR A 231 -2.85 25.67 -26.02
CA TYR A 231 -2.75 25.42 -27.46
C TYR A 231 -1.37 24.88 -27.88
N SER A 232 -0.31 25.32 -27.18
CA SER A 232 1.06 24.83 -27.33
C SER A 232 1.26 23.35 -26.97
N PHE A 233 0.34 22.77 -26.21
CA PHE A 233 0.29 21.35 -25.90
C PHE A 233 -0.43 20.58 -27.01
N MET A 234 -1.57 21.09 -27.49
CA MET A 234 -2.35 20.45 -28.55
C MET A 234 -1.56 20.32 -29.86
N SER A 235 -0.73 21.33 -30.19
CA SER A 235 0.10 21.32 -31.40
C SER A 235 1.22 20.27 -31.39
N LYS A 236 1.50 19.63 -30.25
CA LYS A 236 2.54 18.60 -30.08
C LYS A 236 1.96 17.19 -29.97
N LEU A 237 0.63 17.04 -29.98
CA LEU A 237 -0.02 15.74 -29.92
C LEU A 237 0.08 15.03 -31.27
N PRO A 238 0.27 13.70 -31.30
CA PRO A 238 0.15 12.93 -32.52
C PRO A 238 -1.24 13.12 -33.15
N ASN A 239 -1.30 13.18 -34.48
CA ASN A 239 -2.53 13.47 -35.24
C ASN A 239 -3.68 12.50 -34.91
N GLU A 240 -3.35 11.27 -34.50
CA GLU A 240 -4.31 10.25 -34.07
C GLU A 240 -5.16 10.71 -32.88
N PHE A 241 -4.60 11.54 -31.98
CA PHE A 241 -5.28 12.08 -30.81
C PHE A 241 -6.07 13.37 -31.11
N LEU A 242 -5.83 14.01 -32.26
CA LEU A 242 -6.50 15.25 -32.68
C LEU A 242 -7.74 14.99 -33.55
N SER A 243 -7.93 13.76 -34.00
CA SER A 243 -9.13 13.35 -34.74
C SER A 243 -10.37 13.35 -33.83
N SER A 244 -11.54 13.67 -34.39
CA SER A 244 -12.83 13.95 -33.72
C SER A 244 -13.40 12.84 -32.82
N VAL A 245 -12.68 11.73 -32.65
CA VAL A 245 -13.08 10.54 -31.88
C VAL A 245 -12.96 10.75 -30.37
N PHE A 246 -12.12 11.67 -29.89
CA PHE A 246 -11.98 11.97 -28.45
C PHE A 246 -13.11 12.83 -27.86
N ASN A 247 -13.89 13.53 -28.70
CA ASN A 247 -14.98 14.41 -28.25
C ASN A 247 -16.31 13.70 -27.98
N GLN A 248 -16.42 12.41 -28.29
CA GLN A 248 -17.56 11.60 -27.89
C GLN A 248 -17.12 10.73 -26.73
N GLY A 249 -17.68 10.94 -25.53
CA GLY A 249 -17.33 10.26 -24.28
C GLY A 249 -17.46 8.74 -24.32
N ARG A 250 -16.61 8.07 -25.08
CA ARG A 250 -16.48 6.62 -25.16
C ARG A 250 -15.27 6.21 -24.33
N HIS A 251 -15.51 5.38 -23.33
CA HIS A 251 -14.45 4.70 -22.59
C HIS A 251 -13.60 3.86 -23.56
N PHE A 252 -12.42 4.36 -23.92
CA PHE A 252 -11.42 3.56 -24.61
C PHE A 252 -10.71 2.66 -23.60
N ASN A 253 -11.16 1.42 -23.50
CA ASN A 253 -10.34 0.35 -22.91
C ASN A 253 -9.22 0.01 -23.88
N PHE A 254 -8.02 0.51 -23.62
CA PHE A 254 -6.81 0.08 -24.33
C PHE A 254 -6.48 -1.37 -23.93
N PHE A 255 -7.03 -2.34 -24.66
CA PHE A 255 -6.58 -3.73 -24.62
C PHE A 255 -5.29 -3.88 -25.45
N PHE A 256 -4.23 -4.38 -24.81
CA PHE A 256 -3.00 -4.75 -25.50
C PHE A 256 -3.01 -6.26 -25.79
N VAL A 257 -3.28 -6.62 -27.04
CA VAL A 257 -2.84 -7.90 -27.61
C VAL A 257 -1.70 -7.59 -28.58
N GLY A 258 -0.71 -8.49 -28.62
CA GLY A 258 0.63 -8.29 -29.19
C GLY A 258 0.71 -7.44 -30.46
N ALA A 259 1.68 -6.52 -30.45
CA ALA A 259 2.32 -5.91 -31.62
C ALA A 259 1.42 -5.66 -32.86
N LYS A 260 0.29 -4.96 -32.69
CA LYS A 260 -0.35 -4.07 -33.68
C LYS A 260 -1.50 -3.34 -32.98
N MET A 261 -1.59 -2.01 -33.14
CA MET A 261 -2.83 -1.30 -32.80
C MET A 261 -3.90 -1.76 -33.78
N PHE A 262 -4.95 -2.41 -33.27
CA PHE A 262 -6.20 -2.57 -34.02
C PHE A 262 -7.33 -1.92 -33.23
N ALA A 263 -8.03 -1.00 -33.88
CA ALA A 263 -9.33 -0.52 -33.39
C ALA A 263 -10.36 -1.63 -33.65
N GLY A 264 -10.72 -2.39 -32.62
CA GLY A 264 -11.81 -3.36 -32.69
C GLY A 264 -13.15 -2.68 -32.41
N HIS A 265 -14.08 -2.74 -33.37
CA HIS A 265 -15.49 -2.46 -33.14
C HIS A 265 -16.16 -3.72 -32.57
N SER A 266 -16.58 -3.66 -31.31
CA SER A 266 -17.59 -4.59 -30.79
C SER A 266 -18.97 -4.05 -31.15
N ASN A 267 -19.50 -4.47 -32.30
CA ASN A 267 -20.93 -4.40 -32.56
C ASN A 267 -21.63 -5.44 -31.67
N CYS A 268 -22.13 -5.02 -30.52
CA CYS A 268 -23.25 -5.72 -29.89
C CYS A 268 -24.49 -5.41 -30.73
N TYR A 269 -24.86 -6.36 -31.59
CA TYR A 269 -26.20 -6.40 -32.15
C TYR A 269 -27.20 -6.51 -31.00
N GLN A 270 -28.07 -5.51 -30.89
CA GLN A 270 -29.42 -5.72 -30.38
C GLN A 270 -30.19 -6.50 -31.44
N ALA A 271 -30.69 -7.67 -31.07
CA ALA A 271 -31.86 -8.28 -31.70
C ALA A 271 -32.61 -9.02 -30.60
N THR A 272 -33.84 -8.53 -30.35
CA THR A 272 -35.04 -9.18 -29.79
C THR A 272 -34.88 -10.55 -29.12
#